data_AF-A0A9E5R2G9-F1
#
_entry.id   AF-A0A9E5R2G9-F1
#
_cell.length_a   1.000
_cell.length_b   1.000
_cell.length_c   1.000
_cell.angle_alpha   90.00
_cell.angle_beta   90.00
_cell.angle_gamma   90.00
#
_symmetry.space_group_name_H-M   'P 1'
#
loop_
_entity.id
_entity.type
_entity.pdbx_description
1 polymer ?
#
loop_
_entity_poly.entity_id
_entity_poly.type
_entity_poly.pdbx_seq_one_letter_code
_entity_poly.pdbx_strand_id
1 'polypeptide(L)'
;MTETISILWTMDDEAIRYQRCAICGQQRQRVVRQSGRPDFALCGNCRSAFVLEDGGKMRMLYGRITELMPHTREFALSKWQTYFEVSARAAQERQDNIEDHLPAELRDDPTNAIHGNFDTNMSAYLALEAERSELLYERARKVAPPPRRLKETGELPNLDDLFKDLERKDDKKDD
;
A
#
# COMPACT_ATOMS: atom_id res chain seq x y z
N MET A 1 -20.20 -19.00 -5.14
CA MET A 1 -18.83 -19.43 -5.52
C MET A 1 -17.90 -18.76 -4.53
N THR A 2 -17.30 -19.53 -3.63
CA THR A 2 -16.35 -19.00 -2.62
C THR A 2 -15.00 -18.87 -3.30
N GLU A 3 -14.60 -17.65 -3.68
CA GLU A 3 -13.26 -17.41 -4.19
C GLU A 3 -12.25 -17.73 -3.09
N THR A 4 -11.36 -18.69 -3.34
CA THR A 4 -10.27 -19.01 -2.42
C THR A 4 -9.20 -17.96 -2.59
N ILE A 5 -9.14 -17.00 -1.66
CA ILE A 5 -8.11 -15.97 -1.66
C ILE A 5 -6.86 -16.53 -0.99
N SER A 6 -5.74 -16.53 -1.70
CA SER A 6 -4.44 -16.99 -1.20
C SER A 6 -3.58 -15.77 -0.85
N ILE A 7 -2.96 -15.76 0.33
CA ILE A 7 -2.05 -14.69 0.76
C ILE A 7 -0.62 -15.08 0.41
N LEU A 8 0.16 -14.12 -0.09
CA LEU A 8 1.58 -14.31 -0.33
C LEU A 8 2.31 -14.39 1.01
N TRP A 9 2.83 -15.57 1.32
CA TRP A 9 3.52 -15.82 2.58
C TRP A 9 4.92 -15.24 2.65
N THR A 10 5.58 -15.14 1.50
CA THR A 10 6.96 -14.65 1.40
C THR A 10 7.00 -13.50 0.41
N MET A 11 7.43 -12.33 0.87
CA MET A 11 7.66 -11.18 0.00
C MET A 11 9.15 -11.07 -0.36
N ASP A 12 9.43 -10.56 -1.54
CA ASP A 12 10.78 -10.19 -1.94
C ASP A 12 11.12 -8.79 -1.39
N ASP A 13 12.17 -8.72 -0.56
CA ASP A 13 12.66 -7.45 0.01
C ASP A 13 13.05 -6.45 -1.07
N GLU A 14 13.60 -6.92 -2.19
CA GLU A 14 14.09 -6.06 -3.25
C GLU A 14 12.92 -5.42 -4.00
N ALA A 15 11.92 -6.21 -4.38
CA ALA A 15 10.70 -5.71 -5.02
C ALA A 15 9.99 -4.66 -4.15
N ILE A 16 9.82 -4.94 -2.84
CA ILE A 16 9.16 -4.02 -1.92
C ILE A 16 10.01 -2.77 -1.65
N ARG A 17 11.33 -2.89 -1.52
CA ARG A 17 12.23 -1.75 -1.28
C ARG A 17 12.16 -0.70 -2.38
N TYR A 18 11.98 -1.12 -3.64
CA TYR A 18 11.89 -0.20 -4.77
C TYR A 18 10.48 0.32 -5.05
N GLN A 19 9.46 -0.25 -4.41
CA GLN A 19 8.08 0.19 -4.57
C GLN A 19 7.79 1.46 -3.76
N ARG A 20 7.11 2.44 -4.37
CA ARG A 20 6.57 3.60 -3.65
C ARG A 20 5.37 3.18 -2.82
N CYS A 21 5.21 3.78 -1.65
CA CYS A 21 4.02 3.56 -0.83
C CYS A 21 2.79 4.15 -1.52
N ALA A 22 1.74 3.37 -1.76
CA ALA A 22 0.51 3.87 -2.38
C ALA A 22 -0.15 5.00 -1.55
N ILE A 23 0.02 4.97 -0.23
CA ILE A 23 -0.60 5.92 0.70
C ILE A 23 0.12 7.28 0.75
N CYS A 24 1.45 7.32 0.62
CA CYS A 24 2.21 8.57 0.79
C CYS A 24 3.26 8.85 -0.29
N GLY A 25 3.39 7.98 -1.30
CA GLY A 25 4.32 8.11 -2.42
C GLY A 25 5.80 7.91 -2.10
N GLN A 26 6.17 7.69 -0.83
CA GLN A 26 7.56 7.56 -0.39
C GLN A 26 8.10 6.14 -0.63
N GLN A 27 9.35 6.05 -1.08
CA GLN A 27 10.06 4.79 -1.30
C GLN A 27 10.81 4.36 -0.02
N ARG A 28 10.05 4.11 1.05
CA ARG A 28 10.57 3.71 2.37
C ARG A 28 9.89 2.46 2.89
N GLN A 29 9.61 1.51 2.01
CA GLN A 29 8.96 0.25 2.38
C GLN A 29 9.98 -0.80 2.78
N ARG A 30 9.60 -1.64 3.75
CA ARG A 30 10.38 -2.81 4.17
C ARG A 30 9.45 -4.00 4.39
N VAL A 31 9.95 -5.20 4.12
CA VAL A 31 9.26 -6.43 4.48
C VAL A 31 9.50 -6.73 5.96
N VAL A 32 8.43 -7.07 6.67
CA VAL A 32 8.47 -7.55 8.04
C VAL A 32 8.06 -9.01 8.05
N ARG A 33 8.89 -9.84 8.68
CA ARG A 33 8.70 -11.30 8.75
C ARG A 33 8.45 -11.71 10.19
N GLN A 34 7.39 -12.48 10.43
CA GLN A 34 7.07 -13.05 11.74
C GLN A 34 6.84 -14.55 11.58
N SER A 35 7.51 -15.35 12.43
CA SER A 35 7.38 -16.80 12.38
C SER A 35 5.93 -17.24 12.54
N GLY A 36 5.46 -18.11 11.64
CA GLY A 36 4.09 -18.62 11.64
C GLY A 36 3.04 -17.65 11.07
N ARG A 37 3.45 -16.53 10.46
CA ARG A 37 2.57 -15.52 9.86
C ARG A 37 3.05 -15.15 8.46
N PRO A 38 2.17 -14.64 7.58
CA PRO A 38 2.58 -14.12 6.27
C PRO A 38 3.46 -12.88 6.44
N ASP A 39 4.42 -12.73 5.53
CA ASP A 39 5.18 -11.49 5.36
C ASP A 39 4.23 -10.33 5.06
N PHE A 40 4.57 -9.14 5.55
CA PHE A 40 3.85 -7.91 5.22
C PHE A 40 4.83 -6.77 4.95
N ALA A 41 4.39 -5.80 4.15
CA ALA A 41 5.14 -4.59 3.88
C ALA A 41 4.72 -3.49 4.86
N LEU A 42 5.69 -2.73 5.35
CA LEU A 42 5.50 -1.58 6.23
C LEU A 42 6.19 -0.36 5.63
N CYS A 43 5.46 0.76 5.51
CA CYS A 43 6.04 2.04 5.13
C CYS A 43 6.68 2.72 6.35
N GLY A 44 7.98 3.01 6.28
CA GLY A 44 8.70 3.75 7.32
C GLY A 44 8.37 5.24 7.39
N ASN A 45 7.54 5.78 6.49
CA ASN A 45 7.11 7.18 6.52
C ASN A 45 5.73 7.35 7.16
N CYS A 46 4.68 6.81 6.53
CA CYS A 46 3.30 6.96 7.02
C CYS A 46 2.83 5.81 7.91
N ARG A 47 3.68 4.82 8.18
CA ARG A 47 3.38 3.62 8.99
C ARG A 47 2.22 2.77 8.44
N SER A 48 1.82 2.94 7.17
CA SER A 48 0.85 2.06 6.53
C SER A 48 1.43 0.65 6.36
N ALA A 49 0.59 -0.37 6.51
CA ALA A 49 1.01 -1.76 6.39
C ALA A 49 -0.01 -2.62 5.63
N PHE A 50 0.50 -3.52 4.79
CA PHE A 50 -0.32 -4.39 3.93
C PHE A 50 0.33 -5.75 3.67
N VAL A 51 -0.51 -6.74 3.37
CA VAL A 51 -0.11 -8.02 2.77
C VAL A 51 -0.45 -8.04 1.28
N LEU A 52 0.19 -8.92 0.51
CA LEU A 52 -0.09 -9.13 -0.91
C LEU A 52 -0.85 -10.44 -1.13
N GLU A 53 -1.68 -10.46 -2.17
CA GLU A 53 -2.35 -11.67 -2.65
C GLU A 53 -1.35 -12.56 -3.41
N ASP A 54 -1.37 -13.88 -3.14
CA ASP A 54 -0.57 -14.87 -3.87
C ASP A 54 -1.18 -15.12 -5.26
N GLY A 55 -0.32 -15.18 -6.29
CA GLY A 55 -0.74 -15.45 -7.66
C GLY A 55 -1.55 -14.35 -8.38
N GLY A 56 -1.72 -13.16 -7.77
CA GLY A 56 -2.59 -12.07 -8.27
C GLY A 56 -1.89 -10.74 -8.64
N LYS A 57 -2.65 -9.86 -9.32
CA LYS A 57 -2.27 -8.56 -9.92
C LYS A 57 -2.02 -7.45 -8.89
N MET A 58 -0.97 -7.55 -8.07
CA MET A 58 -0.60 -6.50 -7.10
C MET A 58 -1.78 -6.08 -6.18
N ARG A 59 -2.62 -7.05 -5.79
CA ARG A 59 -3.70 -6.81 -4.83
C ARG A 59 -3.14 -6.79 -3.42
N MET A 60 -3.55 -5.77 -2.69
CA MET A 60 -3.06 -5.41 -1.37
C MET A 60 -4.23 -5.48 -0.40
N LEU A 61 -4.00 -6.07 0.76
CA LEU A 61 -4.92 -5.98 1.90
C LEU A 61 -4.24 -5.16 2.97
N TYR A 62 -4.73 -3.93 3.15
CA TYR A 62 -4.23 -3.04 4.18
C TYR A 62 -4.84 -3.40 5.54
N GLY A 63 -3.99 -3.61 6.54
CA GLY A 63 -4.43 -3.65 7.93
C GLY A 63 -4.05 -2.41 8.72
N ARG A 64 -3.25 -1.51 8.14
CA ARG A 64 -3.00 -0.18 8.72
C ARG A 64 -2.87 0.89 7.65
N ILE A 65 -3.60 1.98 7.83
CA ILE A 65 -3.48 3.22 7.06
C ILE A 65 -3.47 4.38 8.06
N THR A 66 -2.65 5.39 7.80
CA THR A 66 -2.53 6.59 8.65
C THR A 66 -3.88 7.28 8.86
N GLU A 67 -4.09 7.84 10.05
CA GLU A 67 -5.33 8.58 10.39
C GLU A 67 -5.46 9.90 9.63
N LEU A 68 -4.35 10.41 9.08
CA LEU A 68 -4.32 11.59 8.21
C LEU A 68 -4.94 11.35 6.83
N MET A 69 -5.36 10.12 6.52
CA MET A 69 -6.00 9.75 5.26
C MET A 69 -7.33 9.03 5.54
N PRO A 70 -8.31 9.67 6.21
CA PRO A 70 -9.56 9.04 6.61
C PRO A 70 -10.33 8.43 5.43
N HIS A 71 -10.37 9.11 4.28
CA HIS A 71 -11.13 8.65 3.12
C HIS A 71 -10.47 7.44 2.44
N THR A 72 -9.15 7.43 2.33
CA THR A 72 -8.38 6.29 1.84
C THR A 72 -8.46 5.12 2.81
N ARG A 73 -8.47 5.40 4.12
CA ARG A 73 -8.62 4.38 5.16
C ARG A 73 -9.96 3.66 5.03
N GLU A 74 -11.07 4.38 4.93
CA GLU A 74 -12.40 3.78 4.73
C GLU A 74 -12.49 2.94 3.43
N PHE A 75 -11.82 3.41 2.39
CA PHE A 75 -11.80 2.76 1.08
C PHE A 75 -11.01 1.44 1.07
N ALA A 76 -9.82 1.42 1.66
CA ALA A 76 -8.85 0.33 1.48
C ALA A 76 -8.61 -0.56 2.70
N LEU A 77 -8.96 -0.11 3.90
CA LEU A 77 -8.73 -0.90 5.11
C LEU A 77 -9.58 -2.17 5.10
N SER A 78 -8.97 -3.31 5.40
CA SER A 78 -9.59 -4.64 5.48
C SER A 78 -10.33 -5.08 4.20
N LYS A 79 -9.99 -4.47 3.05
CA LYS A 79 -10.52 -4.82 1.73
C LYS A 79 -9.37 -5.08 0.78
N TRP A 80 -9.53 -6.07 -0.10
CA TRP A 80 -8.57 -6.35 -1.16
C TRP A 80 -8.70 -5.33 -2.28
N GLN A 81 -7.74 -4.41 -2.36
CA GLN A 81 -7.68 -3.38 -3.38
C GLN A 81 -6.42 -3.54 -4.23
N THR A 82 -6.44 -3.04 -5.46
CA THR A 82 -5.20 -2.96 -6.25
C THR A 82 -4.34 -1.80 -5.78
N TYR A 83 -3.03 -1.89 -6.03
CA TYR A 83 -2.11 -0.77 -5.79
C TYR A 83 -2.59 0.55 -6.44
N PHE A 84 -3.11 0.48 -7.67
CA PHE A 84 -3.54 1.67 -8.43
C PHE A 84 -4.74 2.36 -7.81
N GLU A 85 -5.77 1.59 -7.43
CA GLU A 85 -6.97 2.14 -6.80
C GLU A 85 -6.63 2.86 -5.50
N VAL A 86 -5.79 2.25 -4.66
CA VAL A 86 -5.35 2.85 -3.40
C VAL A 86 -4.49 4.09 -3.65
N SER A 87 -3.56 4.01 -4.60
CA SER A 87 -2.66 5.13 -4.94
C SER A 87 -3.44 6.33 -5.49
N ALA A 88 -4.41 6.10 -6.37
CA ALA A 88 -5.26 7.14 -6.94
C ALA A 88 -6.13 7.80 -5.86
N ARG A 89 -6.78 7.02 -5.00
CA ARG A 89 -7.59 7.57 -3.89
C ARG A 89 -6.75 8.39 -2.92
N ALA A 90 -5.56 7.90 -2.55
CA ALA A 90 -4.65 8.60 -1.67
C ALA A 90 -4.05 9.86 -2.32
N ALA A 91 -3.85 9.88 -3.64
CA ALA A 91 -3.40 11.06 -4.37
C ALA A 91 -4.45 12.17 -4.35
N GLN A 92 -5.71 11.82 -4.62
CA GLN A 92 -6.83 12.77 -4.53
C GLN A 92 -6.92 13.38 -3.12
N GLU A 93 -6.93 12.54 -2.09
CA GLU A 93 -7.05 13.01 -0.71
C GLU A 93 -5.87 13.90 -0.28
N ARG A 94 -4.66 13.66 -0.79
CA ARG A 94 -3.51 14.55 -0.56
C ARG A 94 -3.71 15.92 -1.21
N GLN A 95 -4.32 15.98 -2.40
CA GLN A 95 -4.60 17.23 -3.09
C GLN A 95 -5.69 18.02 -2.35
N ASP A 96 -6.78 17.35 -1.98
CA ASP A 96 -7.89 17.96 -1.24
C ASP A 96 -7.39 18.61 0.08
N ASN A 97 -6.51 17.90 0.81
CA ASN A 97 -5.90 18.42 2.04
C ASN A 97 -4.95 19.62 1.82
N ILE A 98 -4.36 19.77 0.63
CA ILE A 98 -3.52 20.94 0.30
C ILE A 98 -4.41 22.13 -0.05
N GLU A 99 -5.48 21.90 -0.82
CA GLU A 99 -6.40 22.96 -1.23
C GLU A 99 -7.11 23.60 -0.03
N ASP A 100 -7.47 22.81 0.98
CA ASP A 100 -8.10 23.31 2.21
C ASP A 100 -7.20 24.17 3.10
N HIS A 101 -5.88 24.16 2.86
CA HIS A 101 -4.90 24.95 3.62
C HIS A 101 -4.24 26.07 2.82
N LEU A 102 -4.64 26.28 1.56
CA LEU A 102 -4.25 27.47 0.80
C LEU A 102 -5.02 28.71 1.29
N PRO A 103 -4.33 29.81 1.62
CA PRO A 103 -4.99 31.07 1.95
C PRO A 103 -5.94 31.47 0.81
N ALA A 104 -7.15 31.95 1.16
CA ALA A 104 -8.16 32.35 0.18
C ALA A 104 -7.63 33.33 -0.88
N GLU A 105 -6.65 34.16 -0.52
CA GLU A 105 -6.00 35.15 -1.38
C GLU A 105 -5.22 34.54 -2.57
N LEU A 106 -4.85 33.26 -2.51
CA LEU A 106 -4.17 32.52 -3.59
C LEU A 106 -5.13 31.70 -4.46
N ARG A 107 -6.41 31.59 -4.07
CA ARG A 107 -7.43 30.81 -4.80
C ARG A 107 -8.03 31.58 -5.98
N ASP A 108 -7.93 32.91 -5.98
CA ASP A 108 -8.62 33.80 -6.93
C ASP A 108 -7.71 34.46 -7.98
N ASP A 109 -6.45 34.03 -8.16
CA ASP A 109 -5.59 34.58 -9.22
C ASP A 109 -5.78 33.82 -10.55
N PRO A 110 -6.50 34.38 -11.55
CA PRO A 110 -6.73 33.73 -12.85
C PRO A 110 -5.44 33.57 -13.67
N THR A 111 -4.33 34.16 -13.24
CA THR A 111 -3.02 34.05 -13.91
C THR A 111 -2.33 32.71 -13.60
N ASN A 112 -2.78 31.98 -12.58
CA ASN A 112 -2.20 30.69 -12.20
C ASN A 112 -2.88 29.49 -12.89
N ALA A 113 -3.68 29.75 -13.94
CA ALA A 113 -4.34 28.76 -14.79
C ALA A 113 -3.34 28.00 -15.70
N ILE A 114 -2.25 27.49 -15.14
CA ILE A 114 -1.50 26.37 -15.71
C ILE A 114 -2.21 25.07 -15.28
N HIS A 115 -3.52 24.98 -15.57
CA HIS A 115 -4.26 23.72 -15.55
C HIS A 115 -4.11 23.06 -16.92
N GLY A 116 -2.87 22.69 -17.25
CA GLY A 116 -2.56 21.89 -18.44
C GLY A 116 -2.41 20.42 -18.07
N ASN A 117 -3.45 19.61 -18.31
CA ASN A 117 -3.36 18.15 -18.46
C ASN A 117 -2.69 17.36 -17.30
N PHE A 118 -3.03 17.63 -16.04
CA PHE A 118 -2.51 16.83 -14.93
C PHE A 118 -3.08 15.39 -14.90
N ASP A 119 -4.37 15.24 -15.22
CA ASP A 119 -5.06 13.94 -15.18
C ASP A 119 -4.54 12.94 -16.23
N THR A 120 -4.19 13.45 -17.41
CA THR A 120 -3.68 12.63 -18.53
C THR A 120 -2.26 12.11 -18.26
N ASN A 121 -1.43 12.90 -17.58
CA ASN A 121 -0.07 12.51 -17.21
C ASN A 121 -0.05 11.56 -16.00
N MET A 122 -0.96 11.72 -15.04
CA MET A 122 -1.02 10.83 -13.87
C MET A 122 -1.45 9.40 -14.25
N SER A 123 -2.46 9.26 -15.13
CA SER A 123 -2.91 7.93 -15.58
C SER A 123 -1.82 7.17 -16.34
N ALA A 124 -1.07 7.85 -17.21
CA ALA A 124 0.04 7.24 -17.95
C ALA A 124 1.22 6.87 -17.03
N TYR A 125 1.53 7.72 -16.05
CA TYR A 125 2.56 7.44 -15.04
C TYR A 125 2.19 6.22 -14.18
N LEU A 126 0.94 6.15 -13.73
CA LEU A 126 0.44 5.02 -12.96
C LEU A 126 0.46 3.72 -13.77
N ALA A 127 0.11 3.76 -15.06
CA ALA A 127 0.20 2.58 -15.94
C ALA A 127 1.66 2.09 -16.10
N LEU A 128 2.62 2.99 -16.27
CA LEU A 128 4.04 2.63 -16.35
C LEU A 128 4.59 2.08 -15.02
N GLU A 129 4.17 2.63 -13.88
CA GLU A 129 4.49 2.05 -12.58
C GLU A 129 3.84 0.66 -12.39
N ALA A 130 2.70 0.39 -13.04
CA ALA A 130 2.06 -0.92 -13.05
C ALA A 130 2.89 -1.98 -13.74
N GLU A 131 3.27 -1.74 -14.99
CA GLU A 131 4.09 -2.67 -15.76
C GLU A 131 5.41 -2.93 -15.06
N ARG A 132 6.03 -1.88 -14.51
CA ARG A 132 7.29 -2.00 -13.77
C ARG A 132 7.14 -2.79 -12.48
N SER A 133 6.05 -2.60 -11.74
CA SER A 133 5.81 -3.35 -10.50
C SER A 133 5.46 -4.81 -10.76
N GLU A 134 4.68 -5.10 -11.82
CA GLU A 134 4.38 -6.47 -12.25
C GLU A 134 5.65 -7.22 -12.65
N LEU A 135 6.55 -6.58 -13.40
CA LEU A 135 7.85 -7.18 -13.77
C LEU A 135 8.72 -7.51 -12.55
N LEU A 136 8.73 -6.63 -11.55
CA LEU A 136 9.44 -6.88 -10.29
C LEU A 136 8.80 -8.05 -9.53
N TYR A 137 7.47 -8.13 -9.53
CA TYR A 137 6.73 -9.20 -8.88
C TYR A 137 6.93 -10.57 -9.56
N GLU A 138 6.89 -10.63 -10.89
CA GLU A 138 7.19 -11.86 -11.63
C GLU A 138 8.62 -12.35 -11.39
N ARG A 139 9.57 -11.42 -11.28
CA ARG A 139 10.96 -11.74 -10.98
C ARG A 139 11.10 -12.31 -9.57
N ALA A 140 10.45 -11.70 -8.58
CA ALA A 140 10.38 -12.19 -7.21
C ALA A 140 9.80 -13.61 -7.12
N ARG A 141 8.71 -13.87 -7.84
CA ARG A 141 8.02 -15.16 -7.86
C ARG A 141 8.90 -16.31 -8.38
N LYS A 142 9.80 -16.04 -9.32
CA LYS A 142 10.74 -17.05 -9.86
C LYS A 142 11.82 -17.47 -8.87
N VAL A 143 12.06 -16.67 -7.82
CA VAL A 143 13.12 -16.89 -6.82
C VAL A 143 12.53 -17.40 -5.49
N ALA A 144 11.23 -17.23 -5.27
CA ALA A 144 10.57 -17.59 -4.02
C ALA A 144 10.27 -19.11 -3.88
N PRO A 145 10.41 -19.70 -2.68
CA PRO A 145 9.99 -21.07 -2.40
C PRO A 145 8.46 -21.24 -2.56
N PRO A 146 7.97 -22.47 -2.80
CA PRO A 146 6.55 -22.71 -3.04
C PRO A 146 5.67 -22.30 -1.83
N PRO A 147 4.49 -21.74 -2.07
CA PRO A 147 3.63 -21.21 -1.03
C PRO A 147 3.09 -22.32 -0.11
N ARG A 148 2.98 -22.04 1.19
CA ARG A 148 2.23 -22.88 2.12
C ARG A 148 0.75 -22.51 2.03
N ARG A 149 -0.13 -23.45 1.69
CA ARG A 149 -1.58 -23.21 1.76
C ARG A 149 -1.98 -22.96 3.22
N LEU A 150 -2.69 -21.86 3.48
CA LEU A 150 -3.51 -21.77 4.68
C LEU A 150 -4.60 -22.83 4.54
N LYS A 151 -4.66 -23.78 5.48
CA LYS A 151 -5.82 -24.67 5.58
C LYS A 151 -7.02 -23.83 5.99
N GLU A 152 -8.18 -24.17 5.43
CA GLU A 152 -9.49 -23.56 5.61
C GLU A 152 -9.91 -23.42 7.09
N THR A 153 -9.37 -22.43 7.78
CA THR A 153 -10.13 -21.71 8.81
C THR A 153 -10.41 -20.37 8.18
N GLY A 154 -11.67 -20.10 7.82
CA GLY A 154 -12.12 -18.86 7.15
C GLY A 154 -11.91 -17.57 7.95
N GLU A 155 -11.02 -17.58 8.93
CA GLU A 155 -10.51 -16.42 9.63
C GLU A 155 -9.21 -16.00 8.95
N LEU A 156 -9.27 -14.91 8.18
CA LEU A 156 -8.06 -14.13 7.91
C LEU A 156 -7.33 -13.95 9.26
N PRO A 157 -6.01 -14.16 9.33
CA PRO A 157 -5.28 -13.86 10.56
C PRO A 157 -5.66 -12.45 10.98
N ASN A 158 -6.14 -12.29 12.23
CA ASN A 158 -6.59 -11.01 12.73
C ASN A 158 -5.45 -10.01 12.50
N LEU A 159 -5.63 -9.14 11.51
CA LEU A 159 -4.59 -8.24 11.06
C LEU A 159 -4.22 -7.30 12.21
N ASP A 160 -5.18 -6.93 13.05
CA ASP A 160 -4.93 -6.16 14.27
C ASP A 160 -3.95 -6.89 15.20
N ASP A 161 -4.04 -8.21 15.34
CA ASP A 161 -3.09 -8.98 16.17
C ASP A 161 -1.73 -9.17 15.49
N LEU A 162 -1.64 -9.01 14.16
CA LEU A 162 -0.39 -8.93 13.40
C LEU A 162 0.28 -7.57 13.59
N PHE A 163 -0.52 -6.51 13.70
CA PHE A 163 -0.03 -5.14 13.80
C PHE A 163 0.17 -4.67 15.25
N LYS A 164 -0.54 -5.20 16.26
CA LYS A 164 -0.30 -4.94 17.70
C LYS A 164 1.09 -5.33 18.18
N ASP A 165 1.69 -6.36 17.58
CA ASP A 165 3.04 -6.81 17.93
C ASP A 165 4.15 -5.85 17.43
N LEU A 166 3.84 -4.93 16.51
CA LEU A 166 4.77 -3.88 16.07
C LEU A 166 4.90 -2.77 17.11
N GLU A 167 3.79 -2.33 17.70
CA GLU A 167 3.79 -1.23 18.68
C GLU A 167 4.65 -1.59 19.89
N ARG A 168 4.56 -2.83 20.38
CA ARG A 168 5.40 -3.34 21.47
C ARG A 168 6.90 -3.44 21.16
N LYS A 169 7.30 -3.44 19.89
CA LYS A 169 8.72 -3.55 19.48
C LYS A 169 9.35 -2.21 19.14
N ASP A 170 8.58 -1.25 18.64
CA ASP A 170 9.09 0.11 18.43
C ASP A 170 9.29 0.83 19.78
N ASP A 171 8.48 0.55 20.80
CA ASP A 171 8.68 1.09 22.17
C ASP A 171 9.94 0.57 22.89
N LYS A 172 10.58 -0.50 22.39
CA LYS A 172 11.76 -1.13 23.02
C LYS A 172 13.09 -0.72 22.39
N LYS A 173 13.11 0.29 21.52
CA LYS A 173 14.33 0.74 20.85
C LYS A 173 14.98 2.00 21.44
N ASP A 174 14.44 2.51 22.54
CA ASP A 174 14.91 3.75 23.18
C ASP A 174 15.52 3.55 24.59
N ASP A 175 15.99 2.35 24.94
CA ASP A 175 16.79 2.09 26.16
C ASP A 175 18.23 1.64 25.83
#